data_AF-A0A820A1B2-F1
#
_entry.id   AF-A0A820A1B2-F1
#
_cell.length_a   1.000
_cell.length_b   1.000
_cell.length_c   1.000
_cell.angle_alpha   90.00
_cell.angle_beta   90.00
_cell.angle_gamma   90.00
#
_symmetry.space_group_name_H-M   'P 1'
#
loop_
_entity.id
_entity.type
_entity.pdbx_description
1 polymer ?
#
loop_
_entity_poly.entity_id
_entity_poly.type
_entity_poly.pdbx_seq_one_letter_code
_entity_poly.pdbx_strand_id
1 'polypeptide(L)'
;MEKPKQRRDESCGGQTLKQCLDYASSLLLPLMLGVFTIIVTLHQTNLVQRQRLEDQQLVKIQREQDLNNAKIQREQDLNTSAQQRLEDREQAKKQRALDKEMADQQLNSSEEQRRHEMNIALAQYRDNLLTDYIREIGELLKMNNGSLTNDFVTKTLTRAKTLAVIRQLDLSRNIELIRFLYEA
;
A
#
# COMPACT_ATOMS: atom_id res chain seq x y z
N MET A 1 81.33 -21.65 71.40
CA MET A 1 81.35 -23.09 71.07
C MET A 1 81.38 -23.23 69.56
N GLU A 2 82.19 -24.17 69.09
CA GLU A 2 82.32 -24.68 67.70
C GLU A 2 82.98 -23.79 66.61
N LYS A 3 84.31 -23.97 66.47
CA LYS A 3 84.99 -24.28 65.17
C LYS A 3 84.52 -25.67 64.69
N PRO A 4 84.87 -26.22 63.48
CA PRO A 4 85.62 -25.73 62.30
C PRO A 4 84.84 -26.01 60.98
N LYS A 5 85.29 -25.81 59.72
CA LYS A 5 86.31 -26.61 59.00
C LYS A 5 86.43 -26.13 57.54
N GLN A 6 87.43 -25.29 57.28
CA GLN A 6 87.96 -25.05 55.93
C GLN A 6 88.74 -26.30 55.48
N ARG A 7 88.42 -26.83 54.29
CA ARG A 7 89.32 -27.67 53.50
C ARG A 7 89.76 -26.90 52.26
N ARG A 8 91.07 -26.70 52.16
CA ARG A 8 91.78 -26.41 50.92
C ARG A 8 92.01 -27.75 50.23
N ASP A 9 91.74 -27.84 48.95
CA ASP A 9 92.35 -28.83 48.06
C ASP A 9 92.86 -28.08 46.82
N GLU A 10 94.19 -27.92 46.79
CA GLU A 10 94.96 -27.47 45.65
C GLU A 10 95.05 -28.62 44.64
N SER A 11 94.49 -28.45 43.44
CA SER A 11 94.77 -29.31 42.29
C SER A 11 95.36 -28.44 41.18
N CYS A 12 96.68 -28.30 41.24
CA CYS A 12 97.53 -27.69 40.23
C CYS A 12 97.89 -28.76 39.19
N GLY A 13 97.36 -28.62 37.96
CA GLY A 13 97.65 -29.54 36.85
C GLY A 13 96.66 -29.52 35.67
N GLY A 14 95.51 -28.84 35.80
CA GLY A 14 94.45 -28.81 34.76
C GLY A 14 94.07 -27.41 34.24
N GLN A 15 94.89 -26.38 34.43
CA GLN A 15 94.54 -24.99 34.11
C GLN A 15 94.68 -24.65 32.61
N THR A 16 95.60 -25.28 31.87
CA THR A 16 95.85 -24.94 30.45
C THR A 16 94.75 -25.44 29.51
N LEU A 17 94.16 -26.61 29.79
CA LEU A 17 93.06 -27.16 29.00
C LEU A 17 91.74 -26.43 29.26
N LYS A 18 91.45 -26.06 30.51
CA LYS A 18 90.27 -25.27 30.87
C LYS A 18 90.28 -23.89 30.23
N GLN A 19 91.43 -23.21 30.25
CA GLN A 19 91.58 -21.91 29.59
C GLN A 19 91.38 -22.01 28.07
N CYS A 20 91.88 -23.05 27.41
CA CYS A 20 91.66 -23.26 25.97
C CYS A 20 90.17 -23.51 25.65
N LEU A 21 89.46 -24.27 26.48
CA LEU A 21 88.02 -24.52 26.36
C LEU A 21 87.18 -23.25 26.62
N ASP A 22 87.59 -22.42 27.57
CA ASP A 22 86.95 -21.13 27.85
C ASP A 22 87.14 -20.14 26.67
N TYR A 23 88.32 -20.10 26.06
CA TYR A 23 88.56 -19.33 24.83
C TYR A 23 87.75 -19.87 23.64
N ALA A 24 87.68 -21.19 23.46
CA ALA A 24 86.89 -21.79 22.40
C ALA A 24 85.39 -21.52 22.59
N SER A 25 84.85 -21.65 23.80
CA SER A 25 83.43 -21.40 24.08
C SER A 25 83.07 -19.91 23.96
N SER A 26 83.95 -19.01 24.42
CA SER A 26 83.74 -17.56 24.31
C SER A 26 83.76 -17.05 22.87
N LEU A 27 84.44 -17.75 21.95
CA LEU A 27 84.38 -17.47 20.52
C LEU A 27 83.19 -18.14 19.82
N LEU A 28 82.87 -19.39 20.21
CA LEU A 28 81.87 -20.22 19.53
C LEU A 28 80.44 -19.81 19.85
N LEU A 29 80.17 -19.34 21.08
CA LEU A 29 78.85 -18.87 21.48
C LEU A 29 78.35 -17.66 20.66
N PRO A 30 79.14 -16.56 20.50
CA PRO A 30 78.74 -15.45 19.62
C PRO A 30 78.55 -15.86 18.16
N LEU A 31 79.37 -16.78 17.64
CA LEU A 31 79.29 -17.23 16.25
C LEU A 31 78.01 -18.03 16.00
N MET A 32 77.68 -18.99 16.89
CA MET A 32 76.44 -19.75 16.81
C MET A 32 75.21 -18.84 16.95
N LEU A 33 75.26 -17.85 17.85
CA LEU A 33 74.19 -16.87 18.03
C LEU A 33 74.01 -16.00 16.78
N GLY A 34 75.10 -15.58 16.13
CA GLY A 34 75.07 -14.83 14.87
C GLY A 34 74.43 -15.63 13.73
N VAL A 35 74.86 -16.89 13.52
CA VAL A 35 74.30 -17.76 12.48
C VAL A 35 72.81 -18.03 12.75
N PHE A 36 72.45 -18.33 14.00
CA PHE A 36 71.06 -18.54 14.39
C PHE A 36 70.21 -17.30 14.11
N THR A 37 70.72 -16.11 14.42
CA THR A 37 70.02 -14.84 14.17
C THR A 37 69.75 -14.63 12.67
N ILE A 38 70.73 -14.91 11.81
CA ILE A 38 70.57 -14.80 10.34
C ILE A 38 69.49 -15.78 9.85
N ILE A 39 69.51 -17.03 10.30
CA ILE A 39 68.52 -18.04 9.90
C ILE A 39 67.12 -17.62 10.33
N VAL A 40 66.94 -17.18 11.57
CA VAL A 40 65.65 -16.71 12.08
C VAL A 40 65.17 -15.50 11.29
N THR A 41 66.07 -14.56 10.98
CA THR A 41 65.74 -13.36 10.21
C THR A 41 65.26 -13.72 8.80
N LEU A 42 65.98 -14.61 8.10
CA LEU A 42 65.57 -15.10 6.78
C LEU A 42 64.21 -15.82 6.85
N HIS A 43 63.99 -16.66 7.86
CA HIS A 43 62.73 -17.35 8.06
C HIS A 43 61.57 -16.36 8.29
N GLN A 44 61.77 -15.37 9.16
CA GLN A 44 60.78 -14.31 9.42
C GLN A 44 60.47 -13.51 8.15
N THR A 45 61.48 -13.14 7.36
CA THR A 45 61.25 -12.42 6.11
C THR A 45 60.41 -13.23 5.11
N ASN A 46 60.66 -14.53 5.01
CA ASN A 46 59.87 -15.41 4.14
C ASN A 46 58.42 -15.56 4.62
N LEU A 47 58.18 -15.65 5.93
CA LEU A 47 56.82 -15.72 6.48
C LEU A 47 56.04 -14.43 6.23
N VAL A 48 56.66 -13.27 6.47
CA VAL A 48 56.02 -11.96 6.23
C VAL A 48 55.70 -11.77 4.74
N GLN A 49 56.58 -12.22 3.84
CA GLN A 49 56.30 -12.15 2.40
C GLN A 49 55.13 -13.03 1.99
N ARG A 50 55.04 -14.27 2.52
CA ARG A 50 53.90 -15.16 2.27
C ARG A 50 52.59 -14.57 2.78
N GLN A 51 52.58 -14.07 4.01
CA GLN A 51 51.40 -13.41 4.58
C GLN A 51 50.95 -12.22 3.73
N ARG A 52 51.89 -11.37 3.26
CA ARG A 52 51.54 -10.26 2.36
C ARG A 52 50.91 -10.72 1.05
N LEU A 53 51.37 -11.84 0.49
CA LEU A 53 50.79 -12.40 -0.74
C LEU A 53 49.40 -12.96 -0.49
N GLU A 54 49.21 -13.68 0.62
CA GLU A 54 47.91 -14.21 1.04
C GLU A 54 46.91 -13.08 1.31
N ASP A 55 47.34 -12.04 2.05
CA ASP A 55 46.52 -10.84 2.31
C ASP A 55 46.14 -10.12 1.02
N GLN A 56 47.07 -9.99 0.07
CA GLN A 56 46.77 -9.40 -1.24
C GLN A 56 45.76 -10.22 -2.05
N GLN A 57 45.85 -11.55 -2.00
CA GLN A 57 44.89 -12.43 -2.66
C GLN A 57 43.52 -12.34 -1.99
N LEU A 58 43.48 -12.34 -0.66
CA LEU A 58 42.25 -12.24 0.11
C LEU A 58 41.53 -10.92 -0.17
N VAL A 59 42.26 -9.80 -0.23
CA VAL A 59 41.69 -8.49 -0.60
C VAL A 59 41.12 -8.49 -2.03
N LYS A 60 41.77 -9.17 -2.98
CA LYS A 60 41.24 -9.28 -4.36
C LYS A 60 39.96 -10.08 -4.40
N ILE A 61 39.93 -11.25 -3.75
CA ILE A 61 38.74 -12.11 -3.67
C ILE A 61 37.59 -11.35 -3.00
N GLN A 62 37.87 -10.64 -1.91
CA GLN A 62 36.86 -9.85 -1.22
C GLN A 62 36.28 -8.74 -2.11
N ARG A 63 37.13 -8.01 -2.85
CA ARG A 63 36.66 -6.99 -3.80
C ARG A 63 35.80 -7.56 -4.92
N GLU A 64 36.16 -8.73 -5.45
CA GLU A 64 35.35 -9.41 -6.47
C GLU A 64 34.00 -9.87 -5.90
N GLN A 65 34.00 -10.38 -4.67
CA GLN A 65 32.77 -10.75 -3.97
C GLN A 65 31.88 -9.52 -3.74
N ASP A 66 32.45 -8.41 -3.26
CA ASP A 66 31.71 -7.15 -3.05
C ASP A 66 31.14 -6.60 -4.36
N LEU A 67 31.90 -6.67 -5.46
CA LEU A 67 31.44 -6.26 -6.79
C LEU A 67 30.25 -7.13 -7.25
N ASN A 68 30.33 -8.44 -7.07
CA ASN A 68 29.26 -9.35 -7.45
C ASN A 68 28.01 -9.16 -6.57
N ASN A 69 28.19 -8.96 -5.27
CA ASN A 69 27.10 -8.63 -4.35
C ASN A 69 26.41 -7.33 -4.76
N ALA A 70 27.18 -6.29 -5.11
CA ALA A 70 26.64 -5.02 -5.58
C ALA A 70 25.87 -5.15 -6.91
N LYS A 71 26.32 -6.02 -7.83
CA LYS A 71 25.59 -6.30 -9.08
C LYS A 71 24.27 -7.01 -8.82
N ILE A 72 24.29 -8.06 -8.00
CA ILE A 72 23.08 -8.81 -7.64
C ILE A 72 22.07 -7.89 -6.97
N GLN A 73 22.51 -7.05 -6.03
CA GLN A 73 21.64 -6.11 -5.34
C GLN A 73 21.00 -5.11 -6.32
N ARG A 74 21.77 -4.54 -7.25
CA ARG A 74 21.22 -3.64 -8.28
C ARG A 74 20.18 -4.33 -9.17
N GLU A 75 20.42 -5.58 -9.55
CA GLU A 75 19.47 -6.35 -10.36
C GLU A 75 18.19 -6.65 -9.58
N GLN A 76 18.32 -7.01 -8.30
CA GLN A 76 17.18 -7.18 -7.40
C GLN A 76 16.37 -5.89 -7.26
N ASP A 77 17.03 -4.76 -7.00
CA ASP A 77 16.37 -3.45 -6.85
C ASP A 77 15.64 -3.05 -8.15
N LEU A 78 16.25 -3.29 -9.31
CA LEU A 78 15.62 -3.04 -10.61
C LEU A 78 14.38 -3.91 -10.82
N ASN A 79 14.46 -5.19 -10.49
CA ASN A 79 13.34 -6.11 -10.62
C ASN A 79 12.20 -5.75 -9.66
N THR A 80 12.51 -5.45 -8.40
CA THR A 80 11.53 -4.99 -7.41
C THR A 80 10.85 -3.70 -7.85
N SER A 81 11.61 -2.72 -8.38
CA SER A 81 11.02 -1.49 -8.91
C SER A 81 10.12 -1.75 -10.12
N ALA A 82 10.51 -2.65 -11.02
CA ALA A 82 9.69 -3.01 -12.17
C ALA A 82 8.38 -3.71 -11.74
N GLN A 83 8.46 -4.64 -10.79
CA GLN A 83 7.30 -5.32 -10.24
C GLN A 83 6.35 -4.33 -9.55
N GLN A 84 6.88 -3.43 -8.72
CA GLN A 84 6.08 -2.41 -8.05
C GLN A 84 5.32 -1.52 -9.03
N ARG A 85 5.97 -1.09 -10.13
CA ARG A 85 5.29 -0.31 -11.19
C ARG A 85 4.16 -1.09 -11.87
N LEU A 86 4.30 -2.40 -12.03
CA LEU A 86 3.25 -3.24 -12.58
C LEU A 86 2.07 -3.36 -11.61
N GLU A 87 2.36 -3.58 -10.33
CA GLU A 87 1.34 -3.64 -9.27
C GLU A 87 0.58 -2.31 -9.15
N ASP A 88 1.29 -1.17 -9.11
CA ASP A 88 0.69 0.16 -9.08
C ASP A 88 -0.19 0.41 -10.30
N ARG A 89 0.25 -0.03 -11.49
CA ARG A 89 -0.54 0.09 -12.72
C ARG A 89 -1.81 -0.73 -12.66
N GLU A 90 -1.75 -1.95 -12.17
CA GLU A 90 -2.93 -2.82 -12.02
C GLU A 90 -3.89 -2.30 -10.96
N GLN A 91 -3.38 -1.80 -9.83
CA GLN A 91 -4.19 -1.13 -8.81
C GLN A 91 -4.88 0.12 -9.37
N ALA A 92 -4.16 0.96 -10.12
CA ALA A 92 -4.73 2.13 -10.75
C ALA A 92 -5.82 1.78 -11.77
N LYS A 93 -5.68 0.67 -12.52
CA LYS A 93 -6.74 0.19 -13.42
C LYS A 93 -7.98 -0.26 -12.65
N LYS A 94 -7.79 -1.03 -11.57
CA LYS A 94 -8.90 -1.49 -10.71
C LYS A 94 -9.64 -0.31 -10.10
N GLN A 95 -8.91 0.68 -9.59
CA GLN A 95 -9.50 1.88 -9.02
C GLN A 95 -10.33 2.64 -10.06
N ARG A 96 -9.79 2.87 -11.26
CA ARG A 96 -10.54 3.54 -12.35
C ARG A 96 -11.79 2.77 -12.76
N ALA A 97 -11.75 1.44 -12.74
CA ALA A 97 -12.91 0.61 -13.05
C ALA A 97 -14.01 0.74 -11.98
N LEU A 98 -13.62 0.69 -10.69
CA LEU A 98 -14.54 0.90 -9.57
C LEU A 98 -15.13 2.31 -9.58
N ASP A 99 -14.31 3.33 -9.80
CA ASP A 99 -14.78 4.72 -9.86
C ASP A 99 -15.79 4.92 -11.00
N LYS A 100 -15.55 4.29 -12.16
CA LYS A 100 -16.48 4.31 -13.28
C LYS A 100 -17.80 3.62 -12.92
N GLU A 101 -17.75 2.44 -12.29
CA GLU A 101 -18.94 1.71 -11.87
C GLU A 101 -19.77 2.52 -10.86
N MET A 102 -19.11 3.16 -9.88
CA MET A 102 -19.79 4.05 -8.93
C MET A 102 -20.44 5.25 -9.62
N ALA A 103 -19.77 5.85 -10.60
CA ALA A 103 -20.32 6.96 -11.37
C ALA A 103 -21.56 6.53 -12.18
N ASP A 104 -21.51 5.36 -12.81
CA ASP A 104 -22.64 4.80 -13.56
C ASP A 104 -23.83 4.47 -12.62
N GLN A 105 -23.56 3.92 -11.43
CA GLN A 105 -24.59 3.68 -10.41
C GLN A 105 -25.25 4.97 -9.91
N GLN A 106 -24.45 6.01 -9.65
CA GLN A 106 -24.97 7.31 -9.24
C GLN A 106 -25.84 7.95 -10.32
N LEU A 107 -25.43 7.84 -11.59
CA LEU A 107 -26.21 8.33 -12.71
C LEU A 107 -27.56 7.61 -12.81
N ASN A 108 -27.57 6.28 -12.76
CA ASN A 108 -28.81 5.51 -12.82
C ASN A 108 -29.75 5.84 -11.63
N SER A 109 -29.22 5.94 -10.42
CA SER A 109 -30.01 6.32 -9.24
C SER A 109 -30.61 7.73 -9.39
N SER A 110 -29.85 8.68 -9.93
CA SER A 110 -30.36 10.04 -10.21
C SER A 110 -31.45 10.05 -11.27
N GLU A 111 -31.33 9.23 -12.32
CA GLU A 111 -32.36 9.09 -13.34
C GLU A 111 -33.65 8.46 -12.78
N GLU A 112 -33.53 7.43 -11.96
CA GLU A 112 -34.66 6.79 -11.28
C GLU A 112 -35.38 7.78 -10.35
N GLN A 113 -34.62 8.57 -9.57
CA GLN A 113 -35.18 9.62 -8.73
C GLN A 113 -35.94 10.67 -9.56
N ARG A 114 -35.34 11.16 -10.65
CA ARG A 114 -36.01 12.13 -11.54
C ARG A 114 -37.31 11.58 -12.11
N ARG A 115 -37.33 10.29 -12.50
CA ARG A 115 -38.56 9.63 -12.99
C ARG A 115 -39.60 9.53 -11.88
N HIS A 116 -39.19 9.20 -10.66
CA HIS A 116 -40.08 9.11 -9.52
C HIS A 116 -40.69 10.48 -9.18
N GLU A 117 -39.88 11.53 -9.13
CA GLU A 117 -40.34 12.92 -8.92
C GLU A 117 -41.33 13.36 -10.00
N MET A 118 -41.05 13.07 -11.27
CA MET A 118 -41.95 13.37 -12.38
C MET A 118 -43.30 12.66 -12.22
N ASN A 119 -43.29 11.39 -11.81
CA ASN A 119 -44.51 10.62 -11.57
C ASN A 119 -45.32 11.18 -10.39
N ILE A 120 -44.65 11.59 -9.30
CA ILE A 120 -45.29 12.24 -8.15
C ILE A 120 -45.91 13.57 -8.59
N ALA A 121 -45.17 14.41 -9.31
CA ALA A 121 -45.67 15.70 -9.78
C ALA A 121 -46.90 15.53 -10.69
N LEU A 122 -46.88 14.53 -11.57
CA LEU A 122 -48.02 14.21 -12.43
C LEU A 122 -49.22 13.69 -11.64
N ALA A 123 -49.01 12.87 -10.60
CA ALA A 123 -50.08 12.44 -9.71
C ALA A 123 -50.70 13.63 -8.96
N GLN A 124 -49.87 14.50 -8.37
CA GLN A 124 -50.31 15.72 -7.69
C GLN A 124 -51.07 16.66 -8.62
N TYR A 125 -50.62 16.82 -9.87
CA TYR A 125 -51.34 17.60 -10.87
C TYR A 125 -52.75 17.05 -11.11
N ARG A 126 -52.90 15.72 -11.23
CA ARG A 126 -54.21 15.08 -11.42
C ARG A 126 -55.10 15.20 -10.18
N ASP A 127 -54.55 15.09 -8.98
CA ASP A 127 -55.28 15.28 -7.72
C ASP A 127 -55.81 16.73 -7.60
N ASN A 128 -54.96 17.70 -7.94
CA ASN A 128 -55.34 19.12 -7.97
C ASN A 128 -56.43 19.37 -9.01
N LEU A 129 -56.29 18.81 -10.22
CA LEU A 129 -57.30 18.93 -11.28
C LEU A 129 -58.66 18.37 -10.86
N LEU A 130 -58.68 17.20 -10.21
CA LEU A 130 -59.90 16.61 -9.67
C LEU A 130 -60.52 17.49 -8.58
N THR A 131 -59.70 17.98 -7.65
CA THR A 131 -60.15 18.83 -6.53
C THR A 131 -60.74 20.15 -7.03
N ASP A 132 -60.06 20.80 -7.98
CA ASP A 132 -60.54 22.04 -8.60
C ASP A 132 -61.84 21.82 -9.35
N TYR A 133 -61.96 20.72 -10.10
CA TYR A 133 -63.20 20.38 -10.78
C TYR A 133 -64.35 20.16 -9.79
N ILE A 134 -64.15 19.37 -8.72
CA ILE A 134 -65.18 19.11 -7.71
C ILE A 134 -65.64 20.42 -7.08
N ARG A 135 -64.70 21.31 -6.76
CA ARG A 135 -64.99 22.65 -6.21
C ARG A 135 -65.82 23.48 -7.18
N GLU A 136 -65.42 23.58 -8.44
CA GLU A 136 -66.16 24.33 -9.47
C GLU A 136 -67.58 23.79 -9.68
N ILE A 137 -67.75 22.46 -9.78
CA ILE A 137 -69.08 21.85 -9.92
C ILE A 137 -69.93 22.06 -8.66
N GLY A 138 -69.33 21.97 -7.47
CA GLY A 138 -70.01 22.27 -6.21
C GLY A 138 -70.53 23.71 -6.15
N GLU A 139 -69.75 24.67 -6.63
CA GLU A 139 -70.17 26.06 -6.77
C GLU A 139 -71.33 26.22 -7.77
N LEU A 140 -71.25 25.58 -8.94
CA LEU A 140 -72.32 25.59 -9.94
C LEU A 140 -73.62 24.95 -9.44
N LEU A 141 -73.53 23.85 -8.69
CA LEU A 141 -74.66 23.20 -8.02
C LEU A 141 -75.32 24.17 -7.03
N LYS A 142 -74.51 24.82 -6.18
CA LYS A 142 -75.00 25.80 -5.20
C LYS A 142 -75.71 26.97 -5.87
N MET A 143 -75.20 27.46 -7.00
CA MET A 143 -75.82 28.55 -7.77
C MET A 143 -77.14 28.15 -8.45
N ASN A 144 -77.30 26.87 -8.81
CA ASN A 144 -78.48 26.36 -9.54
C ASN A 144 -79.44 25.53 -8.66
N ASN A 145 -79.55 25.87 -7.37
CA ASN A 145 -80.44 25.20 -6.40
C ASN A 145 -80.24 23.67 -6.33
N GLY A 146 -79.00 23.21 -6.46
CA GLY A 146 -78.64 21.80 -6.41
C GLY A 146 -78.91 21.02 -7.70
N SER A 147 -79.29 21.66 -8.81
CA SER A 147 -79.49 20.95 -10.08
C SER A 147 -78.53 21.44 -11.17
N LEU A 148 -77.73 20.50 -11.71
CA LEU A 148 -76.89 20.74 -12.89
C LEU A 148 -77.66 20.71 -14.21
N THR A 149 -78.95 20.36 -14.19
CA THR A 149 -79.74 20.09 -15.40
C THR A 149 -80.86 21.09 -15.68
N ASN A 150 -81.20 21.93 -14.70
CA ASN A 150 -82.31 22.89 -14.81
C ASN A 150 -82.03 24.00 -15.84
N ASP A 151 -80.78 24.41 -15.98
CA ASP A 151 -80.35 25.41 -16.98
C ASP A 151 -79.58 24.74 -18.13
N PHE A 152 -79.98 25.04 -19.36
CA PHE A 152 -79.38 24.48 -20.57
C PHE A 152 -77.90 24.86 -20.71
N VAL A 153 -77.53 26.09 -20.35
CA VAL A 153 -76.16 26.59 -20.46
C VAL A 153 -75.28 25.88 -19.44
N THR A 154 -75.70 25.83 -18.18
CA THR A 154 -75.02 25.11 -17.09
C THR A 154 -74.84 23.64 -17.42
N LYS A 155 -75.88 22.96 -17.94
CA LYS A 155 -75.82 21.55 -18.33
C LYS A 155 -74.78 21.30 -19.42
N THR A 156 -74.78 22.12 -20.46
CA THR A 156 -73.85 21.99 -21.59
C THR A 156 -72.41 22.26 -21.16
N LEU A 157 -72.20 23.33 -20.38
CA LEU A 157 -70.89 23.70 -19.86
C LEU A 157 -70.33 22.62 -18.92
N THR A 158 -71.15 22.14 -17.99
CA THR A 158 -70.77 21.08 -17.05
C THR A 158 -70.36 19.83 -17.81
N ARG A 159 -71.19 19.35 -18.74
CA ARG A 159 -70.88 18.17 -19.57
C ARG A 159 -69.56 18.31 -20.31
N ALA A 160 -69.31 19.48 -20.91
CA ALA A 160 -68.06 19.74 -21.64
C ALA A 160 -66.84 19.70 -20.68
N LYS A 161 -66.94 20.35 -19.52
CA LYS A 161 -65.88 20.32 -18.49
C LYS A 161 -65.65 18.92 -17.95
N THR A 162 -66.70 18.18 -17.60
CA THR A 162 -66.61 16.79 -17.11
C THR A 162 -65.84 15.93 -18.11
N LEU A 163 -66.19 16.02 -19.38
CA LEU A 163 -65.58 15.21 -20.43
C LEU A 163 -64.11 15.60 -20.67
N ALA A 164 -63.77 16.89 -20.54
CA ALA A 164 -62.39 17.34 -20.62
C ALA A 164 -61.54 16.82 -19.45
N VAL A 165 -62.08 16.82 -18.22
CA VAL A 165 -61.39 16.34 -17.02
C VAL A 165 -61.22 14.82 -17.04
N ILE A 166 -62.26 14.06 -17.42
CA ILE A 166 -62.20 12.59 -17.52
C ILE A 166 -61.07 12.11 -18.44
N ARG A 167 -60.81 12.84 -19.53
CA ARG A 167 -59.72 12.52 -20.47
C ARG A 167 -58.32 12.71 -19.89
N GLN A 168 -58.16 13.52 -18.84
CA GLN A 168 -56.88 13.84 -18.23
C GLN A 168 -56.60 13.02 -16.95
N LEU A 169 -57.67 12.55 -16.29
CA LEU A 169 -57.60 11.72 -15.10
C LEU A 169 -57.36 10.25 -15.45
N ASP A 170 -56.77 9.53 -14.51
CA ASP A 170 -56.64 8.08 -14.54
C ASP A 170 -57.91 7.39 -14.05
N LEU A 171 -57.97 6.06 -14.22
CA LEU A 171 -59.16 5.26 -13.95
C LEU A 171 -59.66 5.40 -12.50
N SER A 172 -58.76 5.42 -11.51
CA SER A 172 -59.14 5.54 -10.09
C SER A 172 -59.86 6.86 -9.81
N ARG A 173 -59.27 7.98 -10.22
CA ARG A 173 -59.85 9.31 -10.05
C ARG A 173 -61.13 9.51 -10.87
N ASN A 174 -61.23 8.86 -12.03
CA ASN A 174 -62.46 8.85 -12.81
C ASN A 174 -63.61 8.15 -12.06
N ILE A 175 -63.34 7.07 -11.31
CA ILE A 175 -64.35 6.41 -10.48
C ILE A 175 -64.81 7.35 -9.36
N GLU A 176 -63.89 8.04 -8.69
CA GLU A 176 -64.23 9.03 -7.65
C GLU A 176 -65.08 10.18 -8.21
N LEU A 177 -64.70 10.69 -9.38
CA LEU A 177 -65.44 11.72 -10.09
C LEU A 177 -66.87 11.29 -10.44
N ILE A 178 -67.04 10.08 -10.99
CA ILE A 178 -68.36 9.53 -11.34
C ILE A 178 -69.21 9.37 -10.08
N ARG A 179 -68.61 8.88 -8.99
CA ARG A 179 -69.30 8.73 -7.72
C ARG A 179 -69.78 10.08 -7.17
N PHE A 180 -68.93 11.10 -7.19
CA PHE A 180 -69.30 12.46 -6.81
C PHE A 180 -70.48 12.98 -7.63
N LEU A 181 -70.44 12.81 -8.97
CA LEU A 181 -71.52 13.27 -9.85
C LEU A 181 -72.84 12.48 -9.71
N TYR A 182 -72.78 11.25 -9.18
CA TYR A 182 -73.97 10.44 -8.91
C TYR A 182 -74.60 10.77 -7.55
N GLU A 183 -73.78 11.15 -6.57
CA GLU A 183 -74.22 11.51 -5.23
C GLU A 183 -74.72 12.96 -5.12
N ALA A 184 -74.28 13.84 -6.03
CA ALA A 184 -74.64 15.27 -6.10
C ALA A 184 -75.97 15.53 -6.82
#